data_AF-A0A916W0Q4-F1
#
_entry.id   AF-A0A916W0Q4-F1
#
_cell.length_a   1.000
_cell.length_b   1.000
_cell.length_c   1.000
_cell.angle_alpha   90.00
_cell.angle_beta   90.00
_cell.angle_gamma   90.00
#
_symmetry.space_group_name_H-M   'P 1'
#
loop_
_entity.id
_entity.type
_entity.pdbx_description
1 polymer ?
#
loop_
_entity_poly.entity_id
_entity_poly.type
_entity_poly.pdbx_seq_one_letter_code
_entity_poly.pdbx_strand_id
1 'polypeptide(L)'
;MAAIFLFLGLSATSFSQKCDYGSEKAFQATRQLLLNATSCRAASRILDECAWGSSADQEFSIIAVKKCEADFLPKLTPVMKKRYVEKMMLCDQRYADGSGTISISEAAICRMGVAYNFSRNPQKAATPPPRASFPCAKAATPLEYAICSDSELGHFDVFLSENYKAVLKSSSAKQQSILIADEKKWLKELPEKCGALTGHGQSSETLNCLREEFKRRVDLLDSCSMGGPDECEAEISRP
;
A
#
# COMPACT_ATOMS: atom_id res chain seq x y z
N MET A 1 -34.48 -53.46 -0.89
CA MET A 1 -34.46 -52.23 -1.72
C MET A 1 -33.47 -51.26 -1.09
N ALA A 2 -32.24 -51.20 -1.58
CA ALA A 2 -31.24 -50.24 -1.11
C ALA A 2 -31.15 -49.10 -2.13
N ALA A 3 -31.49 -47.88 -1.71
CA ALA A 3 -31.44 -46.69 -2.53
C ALA A 3 -30.00 -46.16 -2.59
N ILE A 4 -29.40 -46.17 -3.79
CA ILE A 4 -28.09 -45.59 -4.06
C ILE A 4 -28.29 -44.08 -4.27
N PHE A 5 -27.84 -43.27 -3.31
CA PHE A 5 -27.75 -41.82 -3.46
C PHE A 5 -26.48 -41.49 -4.26
N LEU A 6 -26.66 -41.11 -5.53
CA LEU A 6 -25.60 -40.51 -6.35
C LEU A 6 -25.37 -39.07 -5.89
N PHE A 7 -24.27 -38.84 -5.16
CA PHE A 7 -23.74 -37.50 -4.92
C PHE A 7 -23.13 -36.98 -6.23
N LEU A 8 -23.84 -36.08 -6.90
CA LEU A 8 -23.28 -35.21 -7.93
C LEU A 8 -22.31 -34.24 -7.25
N GLY A 9 -21.02 -34.56 -7.31
CA GLY A 9 -19.96 -33.65 -6.87
C GLY A 9 -19.96 -32.39 -7.73
N LEU A 10 -20.24 -31.23 -7.13
CA LEU A 10 -19.94 -29.95 -7.75
C LEU A 10 -18.42 -29.78 -7.81
N SER A 11 -17.84 -30.02 -8.98
CA SER A 11 -16.46 -29.61 -9.26
C SER A 11 -16.41 -28.09 -9.29
N ALA A 12 -15.79 -27.47 -8.29
CA ALA A 12 -15.39 -26.07 -8.37
C ALA A 12 -14.30 -25.97 -9.44
N THR A 13 -14.67 -25.53 -10.65
CA THR A 13 -13.69 -25.20 -11.69
C THR A 13 -12.94 -23.95 -11.25
N SER A 14 -11.69 -24.12 -10.80
CA SER A 14 -10.75 -23.00 -10.68
C SER A 14 -10.53 -22.44 -12.09
N PHE A 15 -11.20 -21.33 -12.40
CA PHE A 15 -11.00 -20.60 -13.65
C PHE A 15 -9.66 -19.88 -13.54
N SER A 16 -8.59 -20.54 -13.97
CA SER A 16 -7.30 -19.90 -14.22
C SER A 16 -7.48 -18.99 -15.43
N GLN A 17 -7.55 -17.68 -15.20
CA GLN A 17 -7.67 -16.71 -16.27
C GLN A 17 -6.35 -16.73 -17.06
N LYS A 18 -6.37 -17.07 -18.36
CA LYS A 18 -5.17 -16.96 -19.18
C LYS A 18 -4.92 -15.48 -19.49
N CYS A 19 -4.07 -14.85 -18.69
CA CYS A 19 -3.62 -13.47 -18.90
C CYS A 19 -2.47 -13.47 -19.93
N ASP A 20 -2.56 -12.59 -20.92
CA ASP A 20 -1.50 -12.31 -21.89
C ASP A 20 -0.96 -10.89 -21.63
N TYR A 21 0.23 -10.57 -22.16
CA TYR A 21 0.88 -9.28 -21.93
C TYR A 21 1.66 -8.76 -23.13
N GLY A 22 2.00 -7.47 -23.11
CA GLY A 22 2.96 -6.88 -24.06
C GLY A 22 2.44 -6.61 -25.48
N SER A 23 1.14 -6.76 -25.74
CA SER A 23 0.54 -6.43 -27.04
C SER A 23 -0.80 -5.70 -26.90
N GLU A 24 -1.17 -4.88 -27.89
CA GLU A 24 -2.48 -4.21 -27.91
C GLU A 24 -3.64 -5.21 -27.78
N LYS A 25 -3.53 -6.36 -28.44
CA LYS A 25 -4.52 -7.44 -28.35
C LYS A 25 -4.65 -7.95 -26.90
N ALA A 26 -3.53 -8.17 -26.22
CA ALA A 26 -3.52 -8.60 -24.83
C ALA A 26 -4.10 -7.52 -23.91
N PHE A 27 -3.77 -6.25 -24.14
CA PHE A 27 -4.30 -5.11 -23.40
C PHE A 27 -5.84 -5.07 -23.48
N GLN A 28 -6.38 -5.14 -24.70
CA GLN A 28 -7.82 -5.14 -24.93
C GLN A 28 -8.50 -6.37 -24.33
N ALA A 29 -7.85 -7.55 -24.39
CA ALA A 29 -8.40 -8.75 -23.77
C ALA A 29 -8.55 -8.59 -22.24
N THR A 30 -7.51 -8.14 -21.54
CA THR A 30 -7.56 -7.88 -20.08
C THR A 30 -8.61 -6.82 -19.74
N ARG A 31 -8.63 -5.72 -20.51
CA ARG A 31 -9.63 -4.67 -20.36
C ARG A 31 -11.06 -5.21 -20.47
N GLN A 32 -11.35 -6.07 -21.44
CA GLN A 32 -12.68 -6.66 -21.61
C GLN A 32 -13.05 -7.63 -20.49
N LEU A 33 -12.10 -8.38 -19.95
CA LEU A 33 -12.33 -9.23 -18.78
C LEU A 33 -12.79 -8.39 -17.58
N LEU A 34 -12.12 -7.26 -17.33
CA LEU A 34 -12.47 -6.34 -16.25
C LEU A 34 -13.83 -5.66 -16.46
N LEU A 35 -14.15 -5.27 -17.69
CA LEU A 35 -15.46 -4.70 -18.03
C LEU A 35 -16.60 -5.70 -17.78
N ASN A 36 -16.38 -6.97 -18.16
CA ASN A 36 -17.33 -8.06 -18.02
C ASN A 36 -17.39 -8.66 -16.61
N ALA A 37 -16.47 -8.26 -15.72
CA ALA A 37 -16.50 -8.68 -14.33
C ALA A 37 -17.82 -8.27 -13.66
N THR A 38 -18.50 -9.26 -13.06
CA THR A 38 -19.84 -9.10 -12.49
C THR A 38 -19.84 -8.56 -11.07
N SER A 39 -18.68 -8.44 -10.44
CA SER A 39 -18.54 -7.93 -9.06
C SER A 39 -17.17 -7.31 -8.83
N CYS A 40 -17.07 -6.48 -7.80
CA CYS A 40 -15.79 -5.98 -7.28
C CYS A 40 -14.77 -7.09 -7.01
N ARG A 41 -15.20 -8.20 -6.38
CA ARG A 41 -14.34 -9.36 -6.10
C ARG A 41 -13.81 -10.02 -7.37
N ALA A 42 -14.67 -10.19 -8.38
CA ALA A 42 -14.26 -10.75 -9.67
C ALA A 42 -13.25 -9.84 -10.37
N ALA A 43 -13.50 -8.52 -10.37
CA ALA A 43 -12.60 -7.53 -10.96
C ALA A 43 -11.24 -7.47 -10.24
N SER A 44 -11.24 -7.50 -8.90
CA SER A 44 -10.01 -7.58 -8.09
C SER A 44 -9.18 -8.80 -8.47
N ARG A 45 -9.80 -9.98 -8.55
CA ARG A 45 -9.08 -11.21 -8.88
C ARG A 45 -8.48 -11.17 -10.29
N ILE A 46 -9.21 -10.63 -11.27
CA ILE A 46 -8.67 -10.46 -12.63
C ILE A 46 -7.48 -9.52 -12.62
N LEU A 47 -7.54 -8.41 -11.87
CA LEU A 47 -6.41 -7.49 -11.76
C LEU A 47 -5.21 -8.15 -11.06
N ASP A 48 -5.44 -8.87 -9.95
CA ASP A 48 -4.39 -9.57 -9.21
C ASP A 48 -3.68 -10.62 -10.08
N GLU A 49 -4.42 -11.32 -10.95
CA GLU A 49 -3.87 -12.34 -11.85
C GLU A 49 -3.26 -11.75 -13.14
N CYS A 50 -3.80 -10.64 -13.65
CA CYS A 50 -3.47 -10.11 -14.99
C CYS A 50 -2.76 -8.74 -15.00
N ALA A 51 -2.33 -8.21 -13.85
CA ALA A 51 -1.56 -6.98 -13.81
C ALA A 51 -0.23 -7.12 -14.59
N TRP A 52 0.16 -6.07 -15.29
CA TRP A 52 1.34 -6.05 -16.16
C TRP A 52 2.60 -5.50 -15.50
N GLY A 53 2.48 -4.88 -14.32
CA GLY A 53 3.57 -4.12 -13.72
C GLY A 53 3.94 -2.88 -14.57
N SER A 54 2.97 -2.24 -15.21
CA SER A 54 3.20 -1.09 -16.09
C SER A 54 2.06 -0.07 -16.04
N SER A 55 2.19 1.03 -16.78
CA SER A 55 1.14 2.05 -16.85
C SER A 55 -0.19 1.53 -17.41
N ALA A 56 -0.21 0.36 -18.08
CA ALA A 56 -1.44 -0.32 -18.48
C ALA A 56 -2.36 -0.60 -17.28
N ASP A 57 -1.78 -0.91 -16.12
CA ASP A 57 -2.52 -1.25 -14.90
C ASP A 57 -3.30 -0.06 -14.35
N GLN A 58 -2.96 1.17 -14.75
CA GLN A 58 -3.76 2.35 -14.43
C GLN A 58 -5.17 2.22 -15.02
N GLU A 59 -5.30 1.87 -16.30
CA GLU A 59 -6.60 1.70 -16.93
C GLU A 59 -7.34 0.48 -16.38
N PHE A 60 -6.63 -0.63 -16.19
CA PHE A 60 -7.20 -1.85 -15.61
C PHE A 60 -7.77 -1.58 -14.20
N SER A 61 -6.99 -0.93 -13.35
CA SER A 61 -7.39 -0.59 -11.99
C SER A 61 -8.56 0.39 -11.97
N ILE A 62 -8.61 1.39 -12.86
CA ILE A 62 -9.76 2.32 -12.93
C ILE A 62 -11.07 1.56 -13.22
N ILE A 63 -11.04 0.57 -14.12
CA ILE A 63 -12.22 -0.26 -14.41
C ILE A 63 -12.62 -1.06 -13.16
N ALA A 64 -11.65 -1.70 -12.51
CA ALA A 64 -11.89 -2.52 -11.32
C ALA A 64 -12.41 -1.68 -10.12
N VAL A 65 -11.80 -0.52 -9.88
CA VAL A 65 -12.20 0.45 -8.84
C VAL A 65 -13.65 0.87 -9.04
N LYS A 66 -14.07 1.22 -10.27
CA LYS A 66 -15.46 1.58 -10.55
C LYS A 66 -16.46 0.48 -10.20
N LYS A 67 -16.09 -0.79 -10.41
CA LYS A 67 -16.92 -1.94 -9.99
C LYS A 67 -17.06 -2.00 -8.48
N CYS A 68 -15.97 -1.76 -7.74
CA CYS A 68 -15.99 -1.71 -6.28
C CYS A 68 -16.77 -0.52 -5.73
N GLU A 69 -16.57 0.66 -6.30
CA GLU A 69 -17.23 1.89 -5.89
C GLU A 69 -18.75 1.81 -6.00
N ALA A 70 -19.27 1.09 -6.99
CA ALA A 70 -20.71 0.85 -7.12
C ALA A 70 -21.33 0.14 -5.89
N ASP A 71 -20.56 -0.69 -5.18
CA ASP A 71 -21.05 -1.43 -4.02
C ASP A 71 -21.27 -0.53 -2.79
N PHE A 72 -20.47 0.54 -2.65
CA PHE A 72 -20.37 1.29 -1.39
C PHE A 72 -20.53 2.82 -1.52
N LEU A 73 -20.11 3.46 -2.61
CA LEU A 73 -20.16 4.93 -2.73
C LEU A 73 -21.55 5.54 -2.51
N PRO A 74 -22.66 4.95 -3.02
CA PRO A 74 -24.01 5.48 -2.77
C PRO A 74 -24.41 5.47 -1.29
N LYS A 75 -23.79 4.60 -0.49
CA LYS A 75 -24.08 4.41 0.94
C LYS A 75 -23.25 5.32 1.85
N LEU A 76 -22.25 6.02 1.31
CA LEU A 76 -21.35 6.86 2.09
C LEU A 76 -21.92 8.27 2.31
N THR A 77 -21.74 8.78 3.53
CA THR A 77 -21.92 10.21 3.83
C THR A 77 -20.84 11.06 3.16
N PRO A 78 -21.01 12.38 3.01
CA PRO A 78 -19.97 13.26 2.45
C PRO A 78 -18.62 13.16 3.17
N VAL A 79 -18.63 13.05 4.51
CA VAL A 79 -17.42 12.89 5.31
C VAL A 79 -16.74 11.55 5.02
N MET A 80 -17.51 10.47 4.89
CA MET A 80 -16.98 9.15 4.53
C MET A 80 -16.41 9.13 3.11
N LYS A 81 -17.03 9.82 2.15
CA LYS A 81 -16.50 9.97 0.79
C LYS A 81 -15.17 10.71 0.79
N LYS A 82 -15.07 11.81 1.55
CA LYS A 82 -13.81 12.54 1.71
C LYS A 82 -12.70 11.63 2.24
N ARG A 83 -12.98 10.83 3.28
CA ARG A 83 -12.01 9.90 3.86
C ARG A 83 -11.61 8.75 2.92
N TYR A 84 -12.54 8.29 2.08
CA TYR A 84 -12.21 7.34 1.02
C TYR A 84 -11.22 7.97 0.02
N VAL A 85 -11.51 9.19 -0.47
CA VAL A 85 -10.61 9.92 -1.36
C VAL A 85 -9.25 10.17 -0.72
N GLU A 86 -9.20 10.60 0.54
CA GLU A 86 -7.95 10.77 1.28
C GLU A 86 -7.13 9.47 1.31
N LYS A 87 -7.77 8.32 1.57
CA LYS A 87 -7.10 7.01 1.53
C LYS A 87 -6.59 6.62 0.14
N MET A 88 -7.32 6.97 -0.92
CA MET A 88 -6.87 6.75 -2.29
C MET A 88 -5.63 7.60 -2.60
N MET A 89 -5.60 8.85 -2.15
CA MET A 89 -4.45 9.75 -2.33
C MET A 89 -3.19 9.29 -1.60
N LEU A 90 -3.32 8.47 -0.54
CA LEU A 90 -2.15 7.89 0.14
C LEU A 90 -1.34 6.98 -0.78
N CYS A 91 -2.01 6.30 -1.71
CA CYS A 91 -1.32 5.51 -2.73
C CYS A 91 -0.47 6.41 -3.61
N ASP A 92 -1.00 7.56 -4.03
CA ASP A 92 -0.33 8.50 -4.91
C ASP A 92 0.90 9.08 -4.22
N GLN A 93 0.76 9.44 -2.94
CA GLN A 93 1.86 9.93 -2.11
C GLN A 93 2.97 8.88 -1.97
N ARG A 94 2.61 7.61 -1.71
CA ARG A 94 3.59 6.54 -1.54
C ARG A 94 4.49 6.37 -2.77
N TYR A 95 3.90 6.49 -3.96
CA TYR A 95 4.59 6.23 -5.23
C TYR A 95 4.91 7.51 -6.03
N ALA A 96 4.84 8.69 -5.42
CA ALA A 96 4.95 9.99 -6.10
C ALA A 96 6.29 10.18 -6.82
N ASP A 97 7.40 9.85 -6.16
CA ASP A 97 8.76 10.05 -6.69
C ASP A 97 9.33 8.81 -7.40
N GLY A 98 8.51 7.76 -7.54
CA GLY A 98 8.90 6.56 -8.25
C GLY A 98 9.07 6.85 -9.74
N SER A 99 10.27 6.59 -10.29
CA SER A 99 10.50 6.75 -11.73
C SER A 99 9.92 5.57 -12.54
N GLY A 100 9.44 5.85 -13.76
CA GLY A 100 8.99 4.81 -14.70
C GLY A 100 7.55 4.33 -14.51
N THR A 101 7.18 3.29 -15.26
CA THR A 101 5.80 2.81 -15.37
C THR A 101 5.39 1.84 -14.26
N ILE A 102 6.36 1.25 -13.54
CA ILE A 102 6.09 0.35 -12.41
C ILE A 102 5.41 1.12 -11.27
N SER A 103 5.87 2.31 -10.92
CA SER A 103 5.30 3.15 -9.86
C SER A 103 3.85 3.55 -10.17
N ILE A 104 3.55 3.75 -11.46
CA ILE A 104 2.17 4.02 -11.93
C ILE A 104 1.29 2.79 -11.67
N SER A 105 1.79 1.58 -11.96
CA SER A 105 1.11 0.32 -11.68
C SER A 105 0.86 0.14 -10.19
N GLU A 106 1.89 0.31 -9.36
CA GLU A 106 1.81 0.11 -7.91
C GLU A 106 0.81 1.07 -7.26
N ALA A 107 0.81 2.34 -7.66
CA ALA A 107 -0.19 3.31 -7.21
C ALA A 107 -1.61 2.89 -7.63
N ALA A 108 -1.79 2.41 -8.86
CA ALA A 108 -3.08 1.97 -9.37
C ALA A 108 -3.61 0.73 -8.62
N ILE A 109 -2.74 -0.25 -8.38
CA ILE A 109 -3.07 -1.48 -7.64
C ILE A 109 -3.37 -1.16 -6.17
N CYS A 110 -2.59 -0.25 -5.54
CA CYS A 110 -2.87 0.23 -4.19
C CYS A 110 -4.28 0.84 -4.09
N ARG A 111 -4.64 1.73 -5.03
CA ARG A 111 -5.98 2.34 -5.11
C ARG A 111 -7.07 1.28 -5.25
N MET A 112 -6.85 0.26 -6.09
CA MET A 112 -7.78 -0.86 -6.20
C MET A 112 -7.93 -1.63 -4.87
N GLY A 113 -6.83 -1.87 -4.16
CA GLY A 113 -6.85 -2.51 -2.84
C GLY A 113 -7.66 -1.71 -1.80
N VAL A 114 -7.58 -0.38 -1.83
CA VAL A 114 -8.42 0.50 -0.99
C VAL A 114 -9.90 0.32 -1.35
N ALA A 115 -10.25 0.42 -2.64
CA ALA A 115 -11.63 0.28 -3.12
C ALA A 115 -12.21 -1.11 -2.79
N TYR A 116 -11.44 -2.18 -2.99
CA TYR A 116 -11.85 -3.54 -2.63
C TYR A 116 -12.14 -3.69 -1.14
N ASN A 117 -11.28 -3.15 -0.28
CA ASN A 117 -11.49 -3.19 1.17
C ASN A 117 -12.74 -2.42 1.61
N PHE A 118 -13.04 -1.30 0.95
CA PHE A 118 -14.26 -0.52 1.21
C PHE A 118 -15.51 -1.21 0.69
N SER A 119 -15.47 -1.88 -0.46
CA SER A 119 -16.57 -2.73 -0.94
C SER A 119 -16.93 -3.81 0.08
N ARG A 120 -15.92 -4.46 0.70
CA ARG A 120 -16.16 -5.48 1.73
C ARG A 120 -16.63 -4.93 3.07
N ASN A 121 -16.14 -3.75 3.47
CA ASN A 121 -16.47 -3.13 4.76
C ASN A 121 -16.54 -1.60 4.61
N PRO A 122 -17.68 -1.05 4.15
CA PRO A 122 -17.84 0.38 3.93
C PRO A 122 -17.68 1.23 5.19
N GLN A 123 -17.90 0.65 6.37
CA GLN A 123 -17.75 1.32 7.66
C GLN A 123 -16.30 1.75 7.91
N LYS A 124 -15.30 1.15 7.24
CA LYS A 124 -13.91 1.65 7.28
C LYS A 124 -13.78 3.10 6.81
N ALA A 125 -14.72 3.61 6.01
CA ALA A 125 -14.81 5.01 5.63
C ALA A 125 -15.17 5.96 6.80
N ALA A 126 -15.77 5.43 7.86
CA ALA A 126 -16.14 6.21 9.05
C ALA A 126 -14.94 6.48 9.97
N THR A 127 -13.81 5.82 9.76
CA THR A 127 -12.59 6.06 10.53
C THR A 127 -11.62 6.88 9.70
N PRO A 128 -11.12 8.02 10.22
CA PRO A 128 -10.07 8.77 9.53
C PRO A 128 -8.83 7.89 9.34
N PRO A 129 -8.04 8.06 8.27
CA PRO A 129 -6.72 7.44 8.19
C PRO A 129 -5.89 7.88 9.41
N PRO A 130 -5.07 6.96 9.98
CA PRO A 130 -4.13 7.34 11.03
C PRO A 130 -3.19 8.43 10.50
N ARG A 131 -2.94 9.44 11.32
CA ARG A 131 -2.01 10.54 10.99
C ARG A 131 -0.56 10.24 11.35
N ALA A 132 -0.33 9.15 12.08
CA ALA A 132 0.96 8.64 12.49
C ALA A 132 0.78 7.18 12.92
N SER A 133 1.87 6.44 13.04
CA SER A 133 1.91 5.08 13.57
C SER A 133 1.65 5.01 15.09
N PHE A 134 1.53 6.17 15.74
CA PHE A 134 1.23 6.34 17.16
C PHE A 134 0.13 7.41 17.39
N PRO A 135 -0.51 7.48 18.58
CA PRO A 135 -1.50 8.50 18.87
C PRO A 135 -0.84 9.88 18.96
N CYS A 136 -1.18 10.81 18.07
CA CYS A 136 -0.58 12.15 18.06
C CYS A 136 -0.78 12.96 19.35
N ALA A 137 -1.83 12.67 20.13
CA ALA A 137 -2.02 13.24 21.46
C ALA A 137 -0.96 12.82 22.49
N LYS A 138 -0.13 11.83 22.17
CA LYS A 138 0.98 11.32 22.99
C LYS A 138 2.36 11.69 22.43
N ALA A 139 2.42 12.53 21.39
CA ALA A 139 3.69 13.05 20.90
C ALA A 139 4.45 13.73 22.03
N ALA A 140 5.74 13.43 22.15
CA ALA A 140 6.63 13.89 23.21
C ALA A 140 7.97 14.40 22.66
N THR A 141 8.36 14.00 21.45
CA THR A 141 9.62 14.42 20.81
C THR A 141 9.39 15.41 19.67
N PRO A 142 10.38 16.27 19.33
CA PRO A 142 10.36 17.11 18.13
C PRO A 142 10.02 16.37 16.84
N LEU A 143 10.53 15.15 16.67
CA LEU A 143 10.23 14.30 15.51
C LEU A 143 8.77 13.85 15.51
N GLU A 144 8.25 13.39 16.65
CA GLU A 144 6.85 12.98 16.76
C GLU A 144 5.89 14.15 16.49
N TYR A 145 6.21 15.36 16.95
CA TYR A 145 5.43 16.55 16.61
C TYR A 145 5.51 16.90 15.12
N ALA A 146 6.67 16.73 14.48
CA ALA A 146 6.81 16.91 13.04
C ALA A 146 5.92 15.91 12.28
N ILE A 147 6.00 14.61 12.62
CA ILE A 147 5.16 13.54 12.04
C ILE A 147 3.67 13.87 12.21
N CYS A 148 3.26 14.33 13.38
CA CYS A 148 1.85 14.60 13.65
C CYS A 148 1.29 15.90 13.07
N SER A 149 2.16 16.86 12.73
CA SER A 149 1.77 18.16 12.15
C SER A 149 1.76 18.15 10.62
N ASP A 150 2.47 17.21 10.00
CA ASP A 150 2.54 17.05 8.55
C ASP A 150 1.87 15.75 8.09
N SER A 151 0.79 15.85 7.32
CA SER A 151 0.02 14.66 6.96
C SER A 151 0.81 13.66 6.12
N GLU A 152 1.65 14.14 5.20
CA GLU A 152 2.38 13.27 4.27
C GLU A 152 3.51 12.52 5.00
N LEU A 153 4.29 13.22 5.82
CA LEU A 153 5.27 12.61 6.72
C LEU A 153 4.59 11.60 7.66
N GLY A 154 3.43 11.99 8.22
CA GLY A 154 2.59 11.13 9.03
C GLY A 154 2.18 9.82 8.35
N HIS A 155 1.88 9.86 7.06
CA HIS A 155 1.56 8.66 6.29
C HIS A 155 2.79 7.79 6.02
N PHE A 156 3.93 8.38 5.69
CA PHE A 156 5.16 7.61 5.56
C PHE A 156 5.59 6.96 6.89
N ASP A 157 5.36 7.59 8.04
CA ASP A 157 5.55 6.96 9.36
C ASP A 157 4.65 5.73 9.57
N VAL A 158 3.38 5.81 9.14
CA VAL A 158 2.47 4.65 9.16
C VAL A 158 3.01 3.52 8.28
N PHE A 159 3.37 3.82 7.02
CA PHE A 159 3.92 2.83 6.10
C PHE A 159 5.22 2.22 6.61
N LEU A 160 6.09 3.03 7.22
CA LEU A 160 7.35 2.57 7.77
C LEU A 160 7.10 1.56 8.91
N SER A 161 6.19 1.88 9.82
CA SER A 161 5.81 0.99 10.93
C SER A 161 5.22 -0.33 10.44
N GLU A 162 4.43 -0.32 9.37
CA GLU A 162 3.84 -1.53 8.78
C GLU A 162 4.91 -2.43 8.14
N ASN A 163 5.80 -1.85 7.33
CA ASN A 163 6.90 -2.58 6.69
C ASN A 163 7.89 -3.12 7.73
N TYR A 164 8.28 -2.30 8.69
CA TYR A 164 9.15 -2.71 9.79
C TYR A 164 8.60 -3.94 10.55
N LYS A 165 7.30 -3.94 10.87
CA LYS A 165 6.63 -5.09 11.50
C LYS A 165 6.62 -6.32 10.61
N ALA A 166 6.40 -6.15 9.30
CA ALA A 166 6.40 -7.25 8.34
C ALA A 166 7.78 -7.91 8.27
N VAL A 167 8.84 -7.11 8.08
CA VAL A 167 10.23 -7.58 8.03
C VAL A 167 10.59 -8.27 9.35
N LEU A 168 10.33 -7.66 10.50
CA LEU A 168 10.59 -8.29 11.81
C LEU A 168 9.94 -9.66 11.95
N LYS A 169 8.69 -9.81 11.49
CA LYS A 169 7.94 -11.06 11.58
C LYS A 169 8.53 -12.17 10.72
N SER A 170 9.14 -11.83 9.58
CA SER A 170 9.76 -12.79 8.66
C SER A 170 11.25 -13.04 8.92
N SER A 171 11.91 -12.23 9.75
CA SER A 171 13.36 -12.30 10.01
C SER A 171 13.75 -13.27 11.14
N SER A 172 14.98 -13.79 11.07
CA SER A 172 15.62 -14.49 12.20
C SER A 172 15.96 -13.54 13.35
N ALA A 173 16.21 -14.06 14.55
CA ALA A 173 16.58 -13.24 15.72
C ALA A 173 17.85 -12.38 15.50
N LYS A 174 18.83 -12.88 14.73
CA LYS A 174 20.03 -12.13 14.34
C LYS A 174 19.65 -10.93 13.47
N GLN A 175 18.86 -11.16 12.42
CA GLN A 175 18.39 -10.11 11.51
C GLN A 175 17.50 -9.08 12.20
N GLN A 176 16.62 -9.51 13.11
CA GLN A 176 15.83 -8.60 13.94
C GLN A 176 16.74 -7.66 14.73
N SER A 177 17.80 -8.18 15.34
CA SER A 177 18.74 -7.39 16.14
C SER A 177 19.48 -6.35 15.29
N ILE A 178 19.90 -6.73 14.07
CA ILE A 178 20.53 -5.83 13.09
C ILE A 178 19.55 -4.73 12.66
N LEU A 179 18.35 -5.10 12.24
CA LEU A 179 17.31 -4.16 11.80
C LEU A 179 16.93 -3.17 12.91
N ILE A 180 16.78 -3.63 14.16
CA ILE A 180 16.50 -2.76 15.31
C ILE A 180 17.65 -1.76 15.54
N ALA A 181 18.90 -2.22 15.44
CA ALA A 181 20.06 -1.36 15.64
C ALA A 181 20.16 -0.30 14.54
N ASP A 182 19.90 -0.70 13.31
CA ASP A 182 19.95 0.20 12.16
C ASP A 182 18.81 1.24 12.18
N GLU A 183 17.58 0.84 12.49
CA GLU A 183 16.45 1.77 12.61
C GLU A 183 16.73 2.85 13.67
N LYS A 184 17.31 2.45 14.81
CA LYS A 184 17.72 3.36 15.88
C LYS A 184 18.85 4.30 15.44
N LYS A 185 19.76 3.84 14.59
CA LYS A 185 20.85 4.65 14.06
C LYS A 185 20.28 5.68 13.08
N TRP A 186 19.50 5.24 12.10
CA TRP A 186 18.83 6.12 11.12
C TRP A 186 18.02 7.24 11.80
N LEU A 187 17.19 6.90 12.79
CA LEU A 187 16.40 7.90 13.55
C LEU A 187 17.28 8.97 14.23
N LYS A 188 18.49 8.60 14.69
CA LYS A 188 19.42 9.54 15.34
C LYS A 188 20.10 10.48 14.37
N GLU A 189 20.25 10.08 13.10
CA GLU A 189 20.91 10.88 12.07
C GLU A 189 19.99 11.92 11.44
N LEU A 190 18.66 11.77 11.58
CA LEU A 190 17.68 12.68 10.97
C LEU A 190 17.91 14.17 11.30
N PRO A 191 18.19 14.59 12.55
CA PRO A 191 18.42 16.00 12.85
C PRO A 191 19.70 16.56 12.21
N GLU A 192 20.72 15.72 12.00
CA GLU A 192 21.94 16.12 11.30
C GLU A 192 21.69 16.25 9.79
N LYS A 193 20.95 15.30 9.21
CA LYS A 193 20.60 15.27 7.78
C LYS A 193 19.59 16.35 7.36
N CYS A 194 18.53 16.55 8.16
CA CYS A 194 17.39 17.39 7.82
C CYS A 194 17.34 18.73 8.57
N GLY A 195 18.32 19.00 9.41
CA GLY A 195 18.37 20.17 10.28
C GLY A 195 17.74 19.94 11.65
N ALA A 196 18.12 20.79 12.60
CA ALA A 196 17.72 20.65 13.99
C ALA A 196 16.19 20.70 14.15
N LEU A 197 15.62 19.62 14.68
CA LEU A 197 14.20 19.51 14.93
C LEU A 197 13.79 20.36 16.13
N THR A 198 12.80 21.23 15.95
CA THR A 198 12.25 22.06 17.04
C THR A 198 10.94 21.48 17.61
N GLY A 199 10.42 22.02 18.71
CA GLY A 199 9.26 21.44 19.41
C GLY A 199 7.98 21.34 18.59
N HIS A 200 7.35 22.47 18.25
CA HIS A 200 5.97 22.48 17.71
C HIS A 200 5.86 22.96 16.26
N GLY A 201 6.98 23.18 15.57
CA GLY A 201 6.99 23.57 14.17
C GLY A 201 8.33 23.26 13.52
N GLN A 202 8.29 22.82 12.27
CA GLN A 202 9.49 22.65 11.46
C GLN A 202 9.40 23.59 10.25
N SER A 203 10.55 23.95 9.67
CA SER A 203 10.55 24.69 8.42
C SER A 203 10.06 23.78 7.27
N SER A 204 9.66 24.38 6.15
CA SER A 204 9.31 23.64 4.93
C SER A 204 10.45 22.76 4.45
N GLU A 205 11.69 23.24 4.54
CA GLU A 205 12.89 22.52 4.13
C GLU A 205 13.11 21.27 5.00
N THR A 206 12.97 21.41 6.32
CA THR A 206 13.08 20.28 7.25
C THR A 206 11.97 19.27 7.02
N LEU A 207 10.72 19.70 6.83
CA LEU A 207 9.61 18.78 6.54
C LEU A 207 9.82 18.03 5.21
N ASN A 208 10.24 18.73 4.16
CA ASN A 208 10.54 18.09 2.88
C ASN A 208 11.66 17.05 3.02
N CYS A 209 12.75 17.38 3.71
CA CYS A 209 13.82 16.40 3.97
C CYS A 209 13.33 15.19 4.77
N LEU A 210 12.52 15.41 5.82
CA LEU A 210 11.97 14.31 6.61
C LEU A 210 11.07 13.39 5.79
N ARG A 211 10.20 13.94 4.92
CA ARG A 211 9.35 13.12 4.04
C ARG A 211 10.20 12.26 3.11
N GLU A 212 11.23 12.84 2.53
CA GLU A 212 12.18 12.15 1.66
C GLU A 212 12.94 11.03 2.37
N GLU A 213 13.42 11.27 3.60
CA GLU A 213 14.10 10.24 4.42
C GLU A 213 13.15 9.12 4.82
N PHE A 214 11.93 9.45 5.26
CA PHE A 214 10.94 8.44 5.63
C PHE A 214 10.51 7.62 4.42
N LYS A 215 10.31 8.24 3.25
CA LYS A 215 10.01 7.56 2.01
C LYS A 215 11.13 6.59 1.62
N ARG A 216 12.38 7.06 1.58
CA ARG A 216 13.56 6.19 1.31
C ARG A 216 13.61 5.00 2.26
N ARG A 217 13.32 5.24 3.54
CA ARG A 217 13.31 4.18 4.55
C ARG A 217 12.18 3.17 4.33
N VAL A 218 10.98 3.63 3.96
CA VAL A 218 9.86 2.76 3.57
C VAL A 218 10.26 1.89 2.38
N ASP A 219 10.82 2.48 1.33
CA ASP A 219 11.21 1.78 0.10
C ASP A 219 12.28 0.70 0.38
N LEU A 220 13.25 0.99 1.25
CA LEU A 220 14.25 0.03 1.72
C LEU A 220 13.64 -1.16 2.50
N LEU A 221 12.68 -0.90 3.41
CA LEU A 221 12.07 -1.99 4.17
C LEU A 221 11.08 -2.81 3.33
N ASP A 222 10.49 -2.20 2.29
CA ASP A 222 9.64 -2.89 1.33
C ASP A 222 10.48 -3.83 0.43
N SER A 223 11.66 -3.40 -0.05
CA SER A 223 12.60 -4.25 -0.81
C SER A 223 13.08 -5.46 0.00
N CYS A 224 13.36 -5.26 1.30
CA CYS A 224 13.68 -6.33 2.25
C CYS A 224 12.60 -7.44 2.30
N SER A 225 11.32 -7.09 2.11
CA SER A 225 10.23 -8.07 2.11
C SER A 225 10.18 -8.90 0.83
N MET A 226 10.77 -8.42 -0.27
CA MET A 226 10.76 -9.08 -1.59
C MET A 226 12.01 -9.93 -1.85
N GLY A 227 13.19 -9.48 -1.41
CA GLY A 227 14.49 -10.14 -1.64
C GLY A 227 14.83 -11.30 -0.69
N GLY A 228 14.05 -11.47 0.38
CA GLY A 228 14.31 -12.45 1.41
C GLY A 228 15.38 -12.00 2.43
N PRO A 229 15.62 -12.81 3.48
CA PRO A 229 16.31 -12.35 4.69
C PRO A 229 17.78 -11.93 4.49
N ASP A 230 18.47 -12.53 3.51
CA ASP A 230 19.90 -12.31 3.26
C ASP A 230 20.17 -11.02 2.45
N GLU A 231 19.25 -10.66 1.55
CA GLU A 231 19.34 -9.45 0.73
C GLU A 231 19.08 -8.20 1.57
N CYS A 232 18.20 -8.31 2.57
CA CYS A 232 17.93 -7.26 3.54
C CYS A 232 19.15 -6.90 4.42
N GLU A 233 19.94 -7.89 4.88
CA GLU A 233 21.16 -7.63 5.67
C GLU A 233 22.20 -6.85 4.85
N ALA A 234 22.29 -7.14 3.54
CA ALA A 234 23.21 -6.46 2.63
C ALA A 234 22.82 -5.01 2.32
N GLU A 235 21.52 -4.71 2.18
CA GLU A 235 21.06 -3.34 1.92
C GLU A 235 21.10 -2.46 3.18
N ILE A 236 20.70 -3.00 4.33
CA ILE A 236 20.74 -2.31 5.64
C ILE A 236 22.18 -1.98 6.06
N SER A 237 23.15 -2.80 5.68
CA SER A 237 24.56 -2.61 6.05
C SER A 237 25.37 -1.76 5.07
N ARG A 238 24.76 -1.26 3.98
CA ARG A 238 25.45 -0.34 3.06
C ARG A 238 25.63 1.03 3.71
N PRO A 239 26.84 1.61 3.66
CA PRO A 239 27.16 2.90 4.29
C PRO A 239 26.44 4.07 3.62
#